data_AF-A0A418GK23-F1
#
_entry.id   AF-A0A418GK23-F1
#
_cell.length_a   1.000
_cell.length_b   1.000
_cell.length_c   1.000
_cell.angle_alpha   90.00
_cell.angle_beta   90.00
_cell.angle_gamma   90.00
#
_symmetry.space_group_name_H-M   'P 1'
#
loop_
_entity.id
_entity.type
_entity.pdbx_description
1 polymer ?
#
loop_
_entity_poly.entity_id
_entity_poly.type
_entity_poly.pdbx_seq_one_letter_code
_entity_poly.pdbx_strand_id
1 'polypeptide(L)'
;AGLVDQGATFCAMEVSSHGLVQHRVAALKFAASVFTNLSRDHLDYHGDMEHYEAAKWLLYSEHHCGQAIINADDEVGRRWLAKLPDAVAV
;
A
#
# COMPACT_ATOMS: atom_id res chain seq x y z
N ALA A 1 1.73 26.29 -7.35
CA ALA A 1 3.04 25.65 -7.49
C ALA A 1 2.95 24.27 -6.85
N GLY A 2 3.17 23.20 -7.61
CA GLY A 2 3.23 21.83 -7.07
C GLY A 2 4.52 21.61 -6.25
N LEU A 3 4.65 20.45 -5.60
CA LEU A 3 5.85 20.11 -4.83
C LEU A 3 7.13 20.20 -5.67
N VAL A 4 7.07 19.79 -6.94
CA VAL A 4 8.17 19.87 -7.92
C VAL A 4 8.59 21.32 -8.16
N ASP A 5 7.63 22.23 -8.37
CA ASP A 5 7.90 23.65 -8.60
C ASP A 5 8.53 24.32 -7.37
N GLN A 6 8.33 23.75 -6.18
CA GLN A 6 8.90 24.21 -4.92
C GLN A 6 10.28 23.58 -4.63
N GLY A 7 10.81 22.74 -5.52
CA GLY A 7 12.12 22.11 -5.38
C GLY A 7 12.15 20.88 -4.46
N ALA A 8 11.00 20.31 -4.10
CA ALA A 8 10.96 19.08 -3.31
C ALA A 8 11.48 17.89 -4.14
N THR A 9 12.43 17.15 -3.57
CA THR A 9 13.04 15.96 -4.21
C THR A 9 12.60 14.64 -3.56
N PHE A 10 11.83 14.70 -2.48
CA PHE A 10 11.31 13.54 -1.76
C PHE A 10 9.88 13.83 -1.27
N CYS A 11 9.04 12.79 -1.26
CA CYS A 11 7.69 12.86 -0.72
C CYS A 11 7.33 11.50 -0.11
N ALA A 12 6.75 11.53 1.09
CA ALA A 12 6.06 10.40 1.68
C ALA A 12 4.57 10.74 1.72
N MET A 13 3.72 9.77 1.38
CA MET A 13 2.27 9.96 1.39
C MET A 13 1.56 8.73 1.93
N GLU A 14 0.45 8.96 2.62
CA GLU A 14 -0.46 7.91 3.03
C GLU A 14 -1.35 7.49 1.85
N VAL A 15 -1.50 6.18 1.66
CA VAL A 15 -2.37 5.60 0.62
C VAL A 15 -3.42 4.74 1.29
N SER A 16 -4.65 5.24 1.35
CA SER A 16 -5.76 4.53 1.98
C SER A 16 -6.31 3.43 1.08
N SER A 17 -6.94 2.42 1.68
CA SER A 17 -7.66 1.36 0.95
C SER A 17 -8.74 1.90 0.02
N HIS A 18 -9.45 2.94 0.47
CA HIS A 18 -10.43 3.66 -0.35
C HIS A 18 -9.78 4.30 -1.57
N GLY A 19 -8.59 4.92 -1.41
CA GLY A 19 -7.87 5.55 -2.50
C GLY A 19 -7.43 4.57 -3.57
N LEU A 20 -7.04 3.35 -3.17
CA LEU A 20 -6.69 2.27 -4.09
C LEU A 20 -7.91 1.77 -4.88
N VAL A 21 -9.00 1.45 -4.19
CA VAL A 21 -10.26 0.99 -4.83
C VAL A 21 -10.84 2.05 -5.78
N GLN A 22 -10.67 3.34 -5.46
CA GLN A 22 -11.15 4.46 -6.28
C GLN A 22 -10.11 4.95 -7.31
N HIS A 23 -9.00 4.22 -7.50
CA HIS A 23 -7.96 4.54 -8.49
C HIS A 23 -7.32 5.93 -8.34
N ARG A 24 -7.32 6.52 -7.14
CA ARG A 24 -6.80 7.88 -6.88
C ARG A 24 -5.30 8.01 -7.13
N VAL A 25 -4.57 6.91 -7.07
CA VAL A 25 -3.11 6.84 -7.22
C VAL A 25 -2.65 5.94 -8.37
N ALA A 26 -3.58 5.55 -9.27
CA ALA A 26 -3.33 4.52 -10.28
C ALA A 26 -2.13 4.80 -11.21
N ALA A 27 -1.91 6.07 -11.55
CA ALA A 27 -0.83 6.49 -12.47
C ALA A 27 0.48 6.87 -11.76
N LEU A 28 0.53 6.84 -10.42
CA LEU A 28 1.73 7.22 -9.69
C LEU A 28 2.79 6.12 -9.77
N LYS A 29 4.06 6.54 -9.81
CA LYS A 29 5.21 5.64 -9.69
C LYS A 29 5.78 5.80 -8.29
N PHE A 30 5.63 4.77 -7.47
CA PHE A 30 6.21 4.74 -6.13
C PHE A 30 7.65 4.25 -6.21
N ALA A 31 8.55 4.89 -5.45
CA ALA A 31 9.90 4.39 -5.28
C ALA A 31 9.93 3.22 -4.27
N ALA A 32 9.07 3.29 -3.25
CA ALA A 32 8.88 2.26 -2.25
C ALA A 32 7.43 2.30 -1.74
N SER A 33 6.93 1.14 -1.30
CA SER A 33 5.59 0.96 -0.72
C SER A 33 5.70 0.19 0.59
N VAL A 34 5.14 0.76 1.66
CA VAL A 34 5.23 0.20 3.01
C VAL A 34 3.87 -0.34 3.45
N PHE A 35 3.83 -1.59 3.91
CA PHE A 35 2.69 -2.16 4.62
C PHE A 35 3.00 -2.24 6.11
N THR A 36 2.20 -1.53 6.91
CA THR A 36 2.39 -1.45 8.36
C THR A 36 1.69 -2.56 9.12
N ASN A 37 0.39 -2.78 8.91
CA ASN A 37 -0.41 -3.86 9.50
C ASN A 37 -1.83 -3.85 8.93
N LEU A 38 -2.63 -4.86 9.28
CA LEU A 38 -4.06 -4.88 9.03
C LEU A 38 -4.85 -5.36 10.25
N SER A 39 -5.69 -4.49 10.78
CA SER A 39 -6.67 -4.80 11.82
C SER A 39 -8.07 -4.29 11.44
N ARG A 40 -9.10 -4.66 12.20
CA ARG A 40 -10.50 -4.30 11.93
C ARG A 40 -10.69 -2.78 11.88
N ASP A 41 -11.01 -2.28 10.69
CA ASP A 41 -11.43 -0.91 10.40
C ASP A 41 -12.20 -0.89 9.07
N HIS A 42 -12.90 0.21 8.77
CA HIS A 42 -13.53 0.50 7.46
C HIS A 42 -14.45 -0.59 6.88
N LEU A 43 -15.01 -1.47 7.73
CA LEU A 43 -15.89 -2.56 7.27
C LEU A 43 -17.26 -2.07 6.82
N ASP A 44 -17.66 -0.87 7.21
CA ASP A 44 -18.82 -0.15 6.67
C ASP A 44 -18.65 0.16 5.17
N TYR A 45 -17.41 0.33 4.70
CA TYR A 45 -17.09 0.53 3.29
C TYR A 45 -16.74 -0.76 2.56
N HIS A 46 -15.86 -1.59 3.13
CA HIS A 46 -15.36 -2.81 2.49
C HIS A 46 -16.26 -4.04 2.68
N GLY A 47 -17.22 -3.97 3.61
CA GLY A 47 -18.09 -5.10 3.98
C GLY A 47 -17.42 -6.07 4.97
N ASP A 48 -16.24 -6.57 4.64
CA ASP A 48 -15.50 -7.53 5.47
C ASP A 48 -13.96 -7.35 5.39
N MET A 49 -13.24 -8.13 6.19
CA MET A 49 -11.78 -8.08 6.27
C MET A 49 -11.10 -8.59 4.99
N GLU A 50 -11.74 -9.49 4.24
CA GLU A 50 -11.18 -10.06 3.01
C GLU A 50 -11.14 -9.00 1.91
N HIS A 51 -12.24 -8.27 1.73
CA HIS A 51 -12.31 -7.13 0.82
C HIS A 51 -11.38 -6.00 1.25
N TYR A 52 -11.26 -5.74 2.56
CA TYR A 52 -10.34 -4.71 3.05
C TYR A 52 -8.86 -5.08 2.81
N GLU A 53 -8.48 -6.34 3.03
CA GLU A 53 -7.15 -6.84 2.68
C GLU A 53 -6.90 -6.71 1.17
N ALA A 54 -7.84 -7.20 0.35
CA ALA A 54 -7.74 -7.15 -1.11
C ALA A 54 -7.57 -5.72 -1.61
N ALA A 55 -8.28 -4.76 -1.02
CA ALA A 55 -8.16 -3.34 -1.36
C ALA A 55 -6.75 -2.79 -1.13
N LYS A 56 -6.06 -3.17 -0.03
CA LYS A 56 -4.66 -2.75 0.21
C LYS A 56 -3.68 -3.52 -0.67
N TRP A 57 -3.97 -4.78 -1.00
CA TRP A 57 -3.14 -5.59 -1.87
C TRP A 57 -2.98 -5.00 -3.28
N LEU A 58 -3.98 -4.23 -3.75
CA LEU A 58 -3.93 -3.51 -5.03
C LEU A 58 -2.65 -2.67 -5.20
N LEU A 59 -2.11 -2.10 -4.12
CA LEU A 59 -0.86 -1.34 -4.19
C LEU A 59 0.30 -2.21 -4.70
N TYR A 60 0.34 -3.49 -4.34
CA TYR A 60 1.43 -4.40 -4.69
C TYR A 60 1.17 -5.20 -5.97
N SER A 61 -0.10 -5.44 -6.32
CA SER A 61 -0.46 -6.25 -7.49
C SER A 61 -0.74 -5.47 -8.77
N GLU A 62 -1.23 -4.22 -8.67
CA GLU A 62 -1.73 -3.46 -9.82
C GLU A 62 -1.02 -2.11 -10.03
N HIS A 63 -0.24 -1.66 -9.05
CA HIS A 63 0.47 -0.37 -9.13
C HIS A 63 1.98 -0.57 -9.29
N HIS A 64 2.65 0.47 -9.77
CA HIS A 64 4.11 0.54 -9.79
C HIS A 64 4.62 0.82 -8.36
N CYS A 65 4.66 -0.21 -7.52
CA CYS A 65 4.90 -0.09 -6.08
C CYS A 65 6.36 0.20 -5.69
N GLY A 66 7.31 -0.03 -6.59
CA GLY A 66 8.74 0.08 -6.30
C GLY A 66 9.18 -1.03 -5.34
N GLN A 67 10.06 -0.70 -4.39
CA GLN A 67 10.46 -1.65 -3.35
C GLN A 67 9.32 -1.87 -2.34
N ALA A 68 8.95 -3.12 -2.09
CA ALA A 68 7.99 -3.47 -1.06
C ALA A 68 8.69 -3.63 0.30
N ILE A 69 8.17 -2.95 1.34
CA ILE A 69 8.61 -3.09 2.73
C ILE A 69 7.40 -3.52 3.56
N ILE A 70 7.47 -4.69 4.18
CA ILE A 70 6.31 -5.33 4.81
C ILE A 70 6.64 -5.66 6.26
N ASN A 71 5.79 -5.24 7.19
CA ASN A 71 5.87 -5.64 8.60
C ASN A 71 5.61 -7.15 8.74
N ALA A 72 6.61 -7.89 9.22
CA ALA A 72 6.55 -9.33 9.43
C ALA A 72 5.86 -9.76 10.74
N ASP A 73 5.58 -8.83 11.65
CA ASP A 73 4.82 -9.13 12.87
C ASP A 73 3.33 -9.36 12.58
N ASP A 74 2.82 -8.78 11.50
CA ASP A 74 1.43 -8.88 11.09
C ASP A 74 1.13 -10.21 10.36
N GLU A 75 -0.04 -10.81 10.60
CA GLU A 75 -0.45 -12.07 9.96
C GLU A 75 -0.61 -11.92 8.44
N VAL A 76 -1.23 -10.83 8.00
CA VAL A 76 -1.39 -10.49 6.58
C VAL A 76 -0.03 -10.20 5.97
N GLY A 77 0.80 -9.44 6.68
CA GLY A 77 2.17 -9.13 6.28
C GLY A 77 2.99 -10.39 5.99
N ARG A 78 2.94 -11.39 6.88
CA ARG A 78 3.59 -12.69 6.67
C ARG A 78 3.09 -13.43 5.44
N ARG A 79 1.77 -13.44 5.20
CA ARG A 79 1.19 -14.07 4.00
C ARG A 79 1.60 -13.33 2.72
N TRP A 80 1.76 -12.03 2.78
CA TRP A 80 2.19 -11.21 1.63
C TRP A 80 3.67 -11.36 1.32
N LEU A 81 4.53 -11.46 2.34
CA LEU A 81 5.96 -11.77 2.17
C LEU A 81 6.18 -13.09 1.41
N ALA A 82 5.32 -14.09 1.63
CA ALA A 82 5.37 -15.34 0.86
C ALA A 82 5.04 -15.18 -0.64
N LYS A 83 4.38 -14.08 -1.03
CA LYS A 83 4.03 -13.74 -2.42
C LYS A 83 4.98 -12.72 -3.05
N LEU A 84 5.79 -12.03 -2.24
CA LEU A 84 6.70 -10.96 -2.65
C LEU A 84 8.14 -11.35 -2.32
N PRO A 85 8.81 -12.17 -3.15
CA PRO A 85 10.12 -12.73 -2.82
C PRO A 85 11.23 -11.68 -2.68
N ASP A 86 11.06 -10.51 -3.31
CA ASP A 86 12.02 -9.39 -3.26
C ASP A 86 11.66 -8.33 -2.20
N ALA A 87 10.63 -8.58 -1.37
CA ALA A 87 10.23 -7.64 -0.33
C ALA A 87 11.22 -7.63 0.84
N VAL A 88 11.40 -6.45 1.42
CA VAL A 88 12.12 -6.28 2.69
C VAL A 88 11.15 -6.55 3.83
N ALA A 89 11.42 -7.58 4.62
CA ALA A 89 10.74 -7.83 5.88
C ALA A 89 11.31 -6.90 6.96
N VAL A 90 10.44 -6.23 7.71
CA VAL A 90 10.78 -5.41 8.89
C VAL A 90 10.05 -5.87 10.13
#